data_AF-A0A7J6SG11-F1
#
_entry.id   AF-A0A7J6SG11-F1
#
_cell.length_a   1.000
_cell.length_b   1.000
_cell.length_c   1.000
_cell.angle_alpha   90.00
_cell.angle_beta   90.00
_cell.angle_gamma   90.00
#
_symmetry.space_group_name_H-M   'P 1'
#
loop_
_entity.id
_entity.type
_entity.pdbx_description
1 polymer ?
#
loop_
_entity_poly.entity_id
_entity_poly.type
_entity_poly.pdbx_seq_one_letter_code
_entity_poly.pdbx_strand_id
1 'polypeptide(L)'
;MAKQTRNKGLGGAKSRTQGKAFNPGNASTNPDRKTASNAPGFMRSKNTINRLNMYSQKLKKADLNKRKIQPTGPARIAPDRRWFGNTRVLSQQKLQKFREEIGQSVNDPFQVVLKSSKLPMSLLTEGQNESDQPRGKAARKNLLAVEPFDKTFGSAKTRKRPRLSTGSMEEMANKASRMAEEYDPSKDKSSEENRVLR
;
A
#
# COMPACT_ATOMS: atom_id res chain seq x y z
N MET A 1 84.73 -41.59 -48.03
CA MET A 1 83.63 -40.69 -48.49
C MET A 1 82.39 -40.97 -47.64
N ALA A 2 82.13 -40.13 -46.64
CA ALA A 2 81.02 -40.26 -45.70
C ALA A 2 79.77 -39.55 -46.25
N LYS A 3 78.62 -40.24 -46.27
CA LYS A 3 77.33 -39.66 -46.64
C LYS A 3 76.60 -39.22 -45.35
N GLN A 4 76.60 -37.92 -45.08
CA GLN A 4 75.78 -37.28 -44.04
C GLN A 4 74.30 -37.27 -44.47
N THR A 5 73.45 -37.99 -43.76
CA THR A 5 71.99 -37.85 -43.87
C THR A 5 71.51 -36.77 -42.89
N ARG A 6 70.98 -35.66 -43.40
CA ARG A 6 70.44 -34.55 -42.59
C ARG A 6 69.08 -34.94 -42.02
N ASN A 7 68.98 -35.02 -40.70
CA ASN A 7 67.70 -35.10 -39.99
C ASN A 7 66.92 -33.79 -40.21
N LYS A 8 65.75 -33.89 -40.84
CA LYS A 8 64.81 -32.77 -41.00
C LYS A 8 64.04 -32.63 -39.69
N GLY A 9 64.38 -31.62 -38.90
CA GLY A 9 63.75 -31.32 -37.62
C GLY A 9 62.25 -31.11 -37.74
N LEU A 10 61.51 -31.72 -36.81
CA LEU A 10 60.08 -31.54 -36.60
C LEU A 10 59.78 -30.06 -36.37
N GLY A 11 59.05 -29.45 -37.30
CA GLY A 11 58.54 -28.09 -37.15
C GLY A 11 57.55 -28.04 -36.00
N GLY A 12 57.91 -27.30 -34.94
CA GLY A 12 57.05 -27.06 -33.79
C GLY A 12 55.72 -26.43 -34.22
N ALA A 13 54.62 -27.11 -33.89
CA ALA A 13 53.29 -26.55 -34.03
C ALA A 13 53.17 -25.30 -33.14
N LYS A 14 53.04 -24.12 -33.75
CA LYS A 14 52.69 -22.90 -33.02
C LYS A 14 51.33 -23.14 -32.35
N SER A 15 51.30 -23.14 -31.02
CA SER A 15 50.06 -23.20 -30.26
C SER A 15 49.17 -22.04 -30.68
N ARG A 16 48.02 -22.33 -31.31
CA ARG A 16 46.99 -21.32 -31.55
C ARG A 16 46.53 -20.82 -30.18
N THR A 17 46.85 -19.58 -29.85
CA THR A 17 46.29 -18.90 -28.69
C THR A 17 44.77 -18.97 -28.83
N GLN A 18 44.11 -19.73 -27.95
CA GLN A 18 42.65 -19.83 -27.94
C GLN A 18 42.09 -18.41 -27.80
N GLY A 19 41.44 -17.91 -28.86
CA GLY A 19 40.75 -16.64 -28.82
C GLY A 19 39.76 -16.65 -27.68
N LYS A 20 39.62 -15.53 -26.95
CA LYS A 20 38.65 -15.42 -25.86
C LYS A 20 37.26 -15.77 -26.41
N ALA A 21 36.59 -16.75 -25.80
CA ALA A 21 35.29 -17.27 -26.25
C ALA A 21 34.18 -16.21 -26.32
N PHE A 22 34.35 -15.07 -25.63
CA PHE A 22 33.44 -13.95 -25.68
C PHE A 22 34.23 -12.66 -25.92
N ASN A 23 34.00 -12.04 -27.06
CA ASN A 23 34.42 -10.67 -27.32
C ASN A 23 33.30 -9.74 -26.85
N PRO A 24 33.47 -9.01 -25.73
CA PRO A 24 32.47 -8.03 -25.32
C PRO A 24 32.44 -6.91 -26.38
N GLY A 25 31.41 -6.93 -27.22
CA GLY A 25 31.27 -5.96 -28.31
C GLY A 25 31.13 -4.53 -27.77
N ASN A 26 31.59 -3.55 -28.54
CA ASN A 26 31.47 -2.11 -28.22
C ASN A 26 30.04 -1.57 -28.45
N ALA A 27 29.03 -2.46 -28.34
CA ALA A 27 27.59 -2.27 -28.44
C ALA A 27 27.08 -1.05 -27.67
N SER A 28 26.34 -0.10 -28.26
CA SER A 28 25.62 0.94 -27.50
C SER A 28 24.54 0.37 -26.56
N THR A 29 24.17 -0.90 -26.76
CA THR A 29 23.24 -1.69 -25.94
C THR A 29 23.93 -2.61 -24.94
N ASN A 30 25.27 -2.73 -24.97
CA ASN A 30 26.03 -3.59 -24.08
C ASN A 30 26.36 -2.85 -22.77
N PRO A 31 25.87 -3.30 -21.60
CA PRO A 31 26.18 -2.69 -20.31
C PRO A 31 27.67 -2.76 -19.93
N ASP A 32 28.40 -3.76 -20.40
CA ASP A 32 29.80 -4.01 -20.07
C ASP A 32 30.76 -3.51 -21.18
N ARG A 33 30.28 -2.60 -22.02
CA ARG A 33 31.08 -1.89 -23.01
C ARG A 33 32.20 -1.11 -22.31
N LYS A 34 33.46 -1.34 -22.70
CA LYS A 34 34.60 -0.51 -22.28
C LYS A 34 34.54 0.83 -23.03
N THR A 35 33.95 1.84 -22.41
CA THR A 35 33.89 3.20 -22.97
C THR A 35 35.02 4.05 -22.41
N ALA A 36 35.74 4.78 -23.25
CA ALA A 36 36.56 5.90 -22.79
C ALA A 36 35.62 7.00 -22.29
N SER A 37 35.75 7.42 -21.02
CA SER A 37 35.00 8.54 -20.48
C SER A 37 35.31 9.79 -21.30
N ASN A 38 34.28 10.49 -21.79
CA ASN A 38 34.34 11.79 -22.48
C ASN A 38 34.69 11.80 -23.99
N ALA A 39 34.61 10.67 -24.69
CA ALA A 39 34.69 10.69 -26.16
C ALA A 39 33.35 11.12 -26.79
N PRO A 40 33.34 12.02 -27.81
CA PRO A 40 32.12 12.42 -28.50
C PRO A 40 31.46 11.19 -29.15
N GLY A 41 30.20 10.93 -28.79
CA GLY A 41 29.42 9.76 -29.25
C GLY A 41 29.11 8.71 -28.17
N PHE A 42 29.67 8.81 -26.97
CA PHE A 42 29.44 7.88 -25.86
C PHE A 42 28.51 8.47 -24.80
N MET A 43 27.23 8.61 -25.14
CA MET A 43 26.25 9.33 -24.30
C MET A 43 25.57 8.46 -23.22
N ARG A 44 25.72 7.13 -23.27
CA ARG A 44 24.97 6.22 -22.39
C ARG A 44 25.89 5.59 -21.34
N SER A 45 25.64 5.92 -20.07
CA SER A 45 26.24 5.22 -18.93
C SER A 45 25.69 3.79 -18.80
N LYS A 46 26.42 2.91 -18.12
CA LYS A 46 26.00 1.53 -17.82
C LYS A 46 24.59 1.46 -17.22
N ASN A 47 24.26 2.37 -16.30
CA ASN A 47 22.94 2.44 -15.67
C ASN A 47 21.85 2.83 -16.67
N THR A 48 22.13 3.78 -17.56
CA THR A 48 21.20 4.17 -18.63
C THR A 48 20.96 3.00 -19.59
N ILE A 49 22.01 2.25 -19.96
CA ILE A 49 21.89 1.08 -20.84
C ILE A 49 21.03 -0.01 -20.16
N ASN A 50 21.28 -0.33 -18.89
CA ASN A 50 20.47 -1.29 -18.14
C ASN A 50 19.00 -0.88 -18.06
N ARG A 51 18.72 0.40 -17.81
CA ARG A 51 17.35 0.94 -17.82
C ARG A 51 16.70 0.83 -19.20
N LEU A 52 17.42 1.13 -20.28
CA LEU A 52 16.89 1.02 -21.65
C LEU A 52 16.68 -0.44 -22.08
N ASN A 53 17.56 -1.34 -21.65
CA ASN A 53 17.41 -2.77 -21.86
C ASN A 53 16.19 -3.31 -21.08
N MET A 54 15.85 -2.74 -19.92
CA MET A 54 14.63 -3.09 -19.18
C MET A 54 13.36 -2.82 -20.00
N TYR A 55 13.30 -1.72 -20.77
CA TYR A 55 12.13 -1.41 -21.61
C TYR A 55 12.11 -2.18 -22.93
N SER A 56 13.28 -2.38 -23.55
CA SER A 56 13.36 -2.97 -24.90
C SER A 56 13.45 -4.50 -24.90
N GLN A 57 14.02 -5.11 -23.87
CA GLN A 57 14.20 -6.55 -23.80
C GLN A 57 13.04 -7.18 -23.02
N LYS A 58 12.27 -8.02 -23.71
CA LYS A 58 11.38 -8.95 -23.01
C LYS A 58 12.23 -9.95 -22.25
N LEU A 59 11.87 -10.17 -20.99
CA LEU A 59 12.55 -11.13 -20.12
C LEU A 59 12.56 -12.51 -20.80
N LYS A 60 13.72 -13.17 -20.87
CA LYS A 60 13.82 -14.48 -21.54
C LYS A 60 13.03 -15.52 -20.77
N LYS A 61 12.44 -16.51 -21.45
CA LYS A 61 11.65 -17.59 -20.80
C LYS A 61 12.42 -18.27 -19.66
N ALA A 62 13.74 -18.45 -19.81
CA ALA A 62 14.61 -18.98 -18.77
C ALA A 62 14.66 -18.10 -17.50
N ASP A 63 14.71 -16.78 -17.66
CA ASP A 63 14.73 -15.83 -16.54
C ASP A 63 13.36 -15.70 -15.87
N LEU A 64 12.26 -15.81 -16.63
CA LEU A 64 10.92 -15.96 -16.05
C LEU A 64 10.82 -17.23 -15.21
N ASN A 65 11.32 -18.36 -15.73
CA ASN A 65 11.28 -19.63 -15.01
C ASN A 65 12.08 -19.56 -13.72
N LYS A 66 13.27 -18.92 -13.72
CA LYS A 66 14.04 -18.64 -12.50
C LYS A 66 13.26 -17.81 -11.48
N ARG A 67 12.47 -16.84 -11.92
CA ARG A 67 11.64 -15.99 -11.04
C ARG A 67 10.43 -16.72 -10.47
N LYS A 68 9.99 -17.81 -11.10
CA LYS A 68 8.90 -18.68 -10.63
C LYS A 68 9.36 -19.75 -9.64
N ILE A 69 10.68 -19.93 -9.49
CA ILE A 69 11.24 -20.84 -8.48
C ILE A 69 10.97 -20.20 -7.12
N GLN A 70 9.91 -20.67 -6.45
CA GLN A 70 9.67 -20.32 -5.06
C GLN A 70 10.69 -21.05 -4.20
N PRO A 71 11.25 -20.41 -3.15
CA PRO A 71 12.10 -21.10 -2.21
C PRO A 71 11.33 -22.29 -1.60
N THR A 72 11.81 -23.50 -1.85
CA THR A 72 11.16 -24.76 -1.40
C THR A 72 11.35 -25.01 0.10
N GLY A 73 12.20 -24.24 0.77
CA GLY A 73 12.47 -24.36 2.20
C GLY A 73 11.35 -23.78 3.07
N PRO A 74 11.18 -24.27 4.31
CA PRO A 74 10.21 -23.72 5.24
C PRO A 74 10.60 -22.28 5.64
N ALA A 75 9.73 -21.31 5.37
CA ALA A 75 9.90 -19.92 5.79
C ALA A 75 9.58 -19.78 7.29
N ARG A 76 10.57 -20.07 8.15
CA ARG A 76 10.44 -19.90 9.60
C ARG A 76 11.02 -18.55 10.02
N ILE A 77 10.30 -17.87 10.89
CA ILE A 77 10.78 -16.64 11.51
C ILE A 77 11.43 -17.03 12.85
N ALA A 78 12.70 -16.70 13.04
CA ALA A 78 13.44 -17.05 14.26
C ALA A 78 12.93 -16.23 15.46
N PRO A 79 12.69 -16.83 16.63
CA PRO A 79 12.21 -16.07 17.79
C PRO A 79 13.21 -14.99 18.18
N ASP A 80 12.76 -13.73 18.28
CA ASP A 80 13.58 -12.59 18.70
C ASP A 80 12.81 -11.71 19.69
N ARG A 81 13.46 -11.34 20.80
CA ARG A 81 12.90 -10.46 21.84
C ARG A 81 12.58 -9.07 21.29
N ARG A 82 13.28 -8.64 20.25
CA ARG A 82 13.15 -7.31 19.64
C ARG A 82 11.80 -7.09 18.96
N TRP A 83 11.07 -8.15 18.61
CA TRP A 83 9.73 -8.02 17.98
C TRP A 83 8.69 -7.44 18.91
N PHE A 84 8.87 -7.65 20.21
CA PHE A 84 7.94 -7.21 21.24
C PHE A 84 8.32 -5.86 21.86
N GLY A 85 9.45 -5.27 21.42
CA GLY A 85 9.88 -3.94 21.84
C GLY A 85 9.20 -2.85 21.02
N ASN A 86 8.93 -1.72 21.66
CA ASN A 86 8.35 -0.55 20.99
C ASN A 86 9.33 -0.02 19.91
N THR A 87 8.92 -0.03 18.64
CA THR A 87 9.79 0.34 17.51
C THR A 87 9.74 1.83 17.14
N ARG A 88 8.62 2.51 17.41
CA ARG A 88 8.44 3.95 17.18
C ARG A 88 7.82 4.57 18.43
N VAL A 89 8.61 5.38 19.14
CA VAL A 89 8.19 6.05 20.37
C VAL A 89 8.32 7.56 20.18
N LEU A 90 7.32 8.30 20.67
CA LEU A 90 7.29 9.76 20.64
C LEU A 90 6.97 10.28 22.04
N SER A 91 7.70 11.30 22.49
CA SER A 91 7.40 11.99 23.76
C SER A 91 6.19 12.90 23.59
N GLN A 92 5.37 13.04 24.63
CA GLN A 92 4.15 13.85 24.59
C GLN A 92 4.37 15.30 24.13
N GLN A 93 5.43 15.96 24.59
CA GLN A 93 5.77 17.34 24.18
C GLN A 93 6.02 17.46 22.67
N LYS A 94 6.77 16.51 22.09
CA LYS A 94 7.02 16.46 20.64
C LYS A 94 5.76 16.13 19.86
N LEU A 95 4.87 15.33 20.43
CA LEU A 95 3.59 14.97 19.85
C LEU A 95 2.69 16.20 19.76
N GLN A 96 2.59 16.98 20.84
CA GLN A 96 1.82 18.23 20.86
C GLN A 96 2.35 19.23 19.83
N LYS A 97 3.68 19.47 19.81
CA LYS A 97 4.32 20.32 18.80
C LYS A 97 4.04 19.85 17.37
N PHE A 98 4.13 18.54 17.13
CA PHE A 98 3.81 17.96 15.81
C PHE A 98 2.36 18.21 15.39
N ARG A 99 1.40 18.09 16.32
CA ARG A 99 -0.01 18.37 16.05
C ARG A 99 -0.26 19.84 15.71
N GLU A 100 0.39 20.76 16.41
CA GLU A 100 0.27 22.20 16.16
C GLU A 100 0.83 22.58 14.79
N GLU A 101 2.06 22.18 14.47
CA GLU A 101 2.73 22.52 13.21
C GLU A 101 2.04 21.90 11.99
N ILE A 102 1.69 20.61 12.05
CA ILE A 102 1.03 19.92 10.93
C ILE A 102 -0.44 20.32 10.83
N GLY A 103 -1.13 20.57 11.94
CA GLY A 103 -2.52 21.05 11.91
C GLY A 103 -2.66 22.39 11.19
N GLN A 104 -1.69 23.29 11.37
CA GLN A 104 -1.65 24.56 10.63
C GLN A 104 -1.34 24.35 9.15
N SER A 105 -0.34 23.54 8.83
CA SER A 105 0.10 23.32 7.44
C SER A 105 -0.91 22.52 6.60
N VAL A 106 -1.65 21.58 7.20
CA VAL A 106 -2.68 20.79 6.48
C VAL A 106 -3.88 21.63 6.06
N ASN A 107 -4.22 22.67 6.84
CA ASN A 107 -5.34 23.55 6.52
C ASN A 107 -4.98 24.62 5.49
N ASP A 108 -3.68 24.87 5.24
CA ASP A 108 -3.20 25.83 4.24
C ASP A 108 -3.11 25.17 2.85
N PRO A 109 -3.93 25.58 1.87
CA PRO A 109 -3.91 24.99 0.53
C PRO A 109 -2.63 25.30 -0.27
N PHE A 110 -1.81 26.24 0.16
CA PHE A 110 -0.57 26.61 -0.52
C PHE A 110 0.67 25.89 0.00
N GLN A 111 0.55 25.11 1.07
CA GLN A 111 1.65 24.35 1.66
C GLN A 111 1.49 22.85 1.42
N VAL A 112 2.62 22.18 1.11
CA VAL A 112 2.64 20.73 0.83
C VAL A 112 3.73 20.05 1.64
N VAL A 113 3.34 18.97 2.32
CA VAL A 113 4.28 18.11 3.07
C VAL A 113 5.04 17.19 2.11
N LEU A 114 6.34 17.40 1.95
CA LEU A 114 7.19 16.64 1.01
C LEU A 114 7.44 15.18 1.41
N LYS A 115 7.46 14.87 2.71
CA LYS A 115 7.85 13.54 3.24
C LYS A 115 6.80 12.97 4.19
N SER A 116 5.57 12.81 3.70
CA SER A 116 4.44 12.30 4.49
C SER A 116 4.65 10.86 5.02
N SER A 117 5.35 10.00 4.29
CA SER A 117 5.53 8.57 4.65
C SER A 117 6.32 8.31 5.94
N LYS A 118 7.10 9.29 6.40
CA LYS A 118 7.90 9.18 7.64
C LYS A 118 7.20 9.81 8.84
N LEU A 119 6.13 10.56 8.63
CA LEU A 119 5.43 11.28 9.69
C LEU A 119 4.25 10.44 10.20
N PRO A 120 4.01 10.38 11.53
CA PRO A 120 2.89 9.65 12.11
C PRO A 120 1.59 10.45 11.97
N MET A 121 1.10 10.58 10.73
CA MET A 121 -0.10 11.37 10.41
C MET A 121 -1.38 10.86 11.09
N SER A 122 -1.44 9.58 11.48
CA SER A 122 -2.55 9.02 12.26
C SER A 122 -2.74 9.70 13.63
N LEU A 123 -1.70 10.31 14.19
CA LEU A 123 -1.76 10.96 15.50
C LEU A 123 -2.38 12.36 15.46
N LEU A 124 -2.66 12.91 14.27
CA LEU A 124 -3.22 14.26 14.12
C LEU A 124 -4.70 14.32 14.52
N THR A 125 -5.43 13.20 14.39
CA THR A 125 -6.89 13.15 14.52
C THR A 125 -7.42 12.96 15.94
N GLU A 126 -6.56 12.65 16.91
CA GLU A 126 -7.02 12.25 18.26
C GLU A 126 -7.23 13.44 19.20
N GLY A 127 -6.54 14.57 19.02
CA GLY A 127 -6.54 15.69 19.99
C GLY A 127 -7.62 16.76 19.80
N GLN A 128 -8.44 16.68 18.75
CA GLN A 128 -9.61 17.57 18.55
C GLN A 128 -10.94 16.84 18.86
N ASN A 129 -10.82 15.59 19.31
CA ASN A 129 -11.90 14.78 19.83
C ASN A 129 -11.68 14.58 21.34
N GLU A 130 -11.32 15.65 22.06
CA GLU A 130 -11.31 15.72 23.54
C GLU A 130 -12.75 15.80 24.12
N SER A 131 -13.72 15.33 23.34
CA SER A 131 -14.97 14.79 23.89
C SER A 131 -15.06 13.35 23.41
N ASP A 132 -15.29 12.44 24.36
CA ASP A 132 -15.63 11.02 24.19
C ASP A 132 -16.83 10.78 23.27
N GLN A 133 -16.73 11.17 22.00
CA GLN A 133 -17.76 10.98 21.01
C GLN A 133 -17.07 10.62 19.69
N PRO A 134 -17.08 9.34 19.28
CA PRO A 134 -16.77 8.97 17.91
C PRO A 134 -17.70 9.74 16.96
N ARG A 135 -17.16 10.79 16.33
CA ARG A 135 -17.86 11.56 15.31
C ARG A 135 -18.07 10.67 14.10
N GLY A 136 -19.30 10.23 13.94
CA GLY A 136 -19.73 9.35 12.85
C GLY A 136 -20.63 8.25 13.38
N LYS A 137 -21.93 8.54 13.53
CA LYS A 137 -23.02 7.58 13.84
C LYS A 137 -22.90 6.76 15.15
N ALA A 138 -21.76 6.72 15.83
CA ALA A 138 -21.53 5.92 17.04
C ALA A 138 -21.92 6.60 18.36
N ALA A 139 -22.21 7.91 18.35
CA ALA A 139 -22.92 8.60 19.44
C ALA A 139 -24.38 8.15 19.57
N ARG A 140 -24.95 7.57 18.50
CA ARG A 140 -26.10 6.68 18.65
C ARG A 140 -25.52 5.40 19.23
N LYS A 141 -25.71 5.20 20.53
CA LYS A 141 -25.40 3.95 21.25
C LYS A 141 -25.58 2.79 20.28
N ASN A 142 -24.57 1.94 20.09
CA ASN A 142 -24.64 0.85 19.13
C ASN A 142 -25.83 -0.07 19.47
N LEU A 143 -27.01 0.24 18.94
CA LEU A 143 -28.27 -0.41 19.28
C LEU A 143 -28.19 -1.89 18.90
N LEU A 144 -27.42 -2.22 17.87
CA LEU A 144 -27.21 -3.60 17.41
C LEU A 144 -26.38 -4.43 18.40
N ALA A 145 -25.48 -3.80 19.17
CA ALA A 145 -24.73 -4.49 20.20
C ALA A 145 -25.58 -4.77 21.45
N VAL A 146 -26.51 -3.86 21.77
CA VAL A 146 -27.40 -4.00 22.94
C VAL A 146 -28.60 -4.90 22.61
N GLU A 147 -29.20 -4.68 21.45
CA GLU A 147 -30.42 -5.32 20.98
C GLU A 147 -30.26 -5.76 19.51
N PRO A 148 -29.70 -6.97 19.26
CA PRO A 148 -29.55 -7.48 17.90
C PRO A 148 -30.91 -7.83 17.27
N PHE A 149 -30.97 -7.80 15.93
CA PHE A 149 -32.22 -8.00 15.17
C PHE A 149 -32.93 -9.31 15.48
N ASP A 150 -32.18 -10.42 15.56
CA ASP A 150 -32.72 -11.77 15.84
C ASP A 150 -33.42 -11.86 17.22
N LYS A 151 -32.96 -11.07 18.20
CA LYS A 151 -33.55 -11.06 19.55
C LYS A 151 -34.65 -10.01 19.71
N THR A 152 -34.76 -9.03 18.81
CA THR A 152 -35.76 -7.96 18.87
C THR A 152 -37.00 -8.25 18.04
N PHE A 153 -36.84 -8.89 16.89
CA PHE A 153 -37.91 -9.26 15.96
C PHE A 153 -37.87 -10.75 15.65
N GLY A 154 -38.99 -11.33 15.22
CA GLY A 154 -39.07 -12.75 14.86
C GLY A 154 -39.56 -13.67 15.99
N SER A 155 -39.45 -14.99 15.78
CA SER A 155 -39.94 -16.02 16.71
C SER A 155 -39.09 -16.12 17.98
N ALA A 156 -37.77 -15.89 17.86
CA ALA A 156 -36.81 -15.89 18.96
C ALA A 156 -36.76 -14.57 19.76
N LYS A 157 -37.76 -13.70 19.60
CA LYS A 157 -37.77 -12.38 20.25
C LYS A 157 -37.82 -12.49 21.78
N THR A 158 -36.89 -11.79 22.45
CA THR A 158 -36.83 -11.70 23.91
C THR A 158 -37.46 -10.42 24.44
N ARG A 159 -37.59 -9.38 23.61
CA ARG A 159 -38.16 -8.07 24.00
C ARG A 159 -39.68 -8.15 24.18
N LYS A 160 -40.17 -7.90 25.41
CA LYS A 160 -41.61 -7.91 25.73
C LYS A 160 -42.27 -6.54 25.78
N ARG A 161 -41.52 -5.45 26.03
CA ARG A 161 -42.06 -4.08 26.12
C ARG A 161 -41.20 -3.09 25.32
N PRO A 162 -41.79 -2.04 24.72
CA PRO A 162 -41.04 -0.97 24.08
C PRO A 162 -40.37 -0.05 25.10
N ARG A 163 -39.23 0.52 24.70
CA ARG A 163 -38.60 1.63 25.42
C ARG A 163 -39.23 2.92 24.90
N LEU A 164 -40.16 3.47 25.68
CA LEU A 164 -40.85 4.71 25.34
C LEU A 164 -40.04 5.90 25.87
N SER A 165 -40.08 7.01 25.14
CA SER A 165 -39.41 8.27 25.53
C SER A 165 -40.33 9.23 26.30
N THR A 166 -41.63 8.96 26.35
CA THR A 166 -42.65 9.80 26.99
C THR A 166 -43.05 9.25 28.35
N GLY A 167 -43.33 10.12 29.31
CA GLY A 167 -43.68 9.74 30.68
C GLY A 167 -45.19 9.57 30.91
N SER A 168 -46.03 10.28 30.16
CA SER A 168 -47.50 10.23 30.30
C SER A 168 -48.21 9.91 28.98
N MET A 169 -49.47 9.49 29.09
CA MET A 169 -50.31 9.22 27.92
C MET A 169 -50.63 10.50 27.13
N GLU A 170 -50.86 11.60 27.84
CA GLU A 170 -51.15 12.91 27.25
C GLU A 170 -49.94 13.43 26.45
N GLU A 171 -48.72 13.26 26.97
CA GLU A 171 -47.49 13.62 26.25
C GLU A 171 -47.33 12.80 24.97
N MET A 172 -47.68 11.51 25.01
CA MET A 172 -47.67 10.66 23.83
C MET A 172 -48.70 11.11 22.79
N ALA A 173 -49.90 11.47 23.20
CA ALA A 173 -50.95 11.98 22.30
C ALA A 173 -50.52 13.29 21.63
N ASN A 174 -49.99 14.24 22.40
CA ASN A 174 -49.49 15.51 21.88
C ASN A 174 -48.33 15.31 20.88
N LYS A 175 -47.43 14.36 21.15
CA LYS A 175 -46.36 14.00 20.22
C LYS A 175 -46.90 13.41 18.92
N ALA A 176 -47.92 12.55 19.00
CA ALA A 176 -48.55 11.97 17.81
C ALA A 176 -49.21 13.04 16.93
N SER A 177 -49.94 14.00 17.54
CA SER A 177 -50.56 15.12 16.80
C SER A 177 -49.51 15.97 16.09
N ARG A 178 -48.42 16.34 16.78
CA ARG A 178 -47.31 17.09 16.17
C ARG A 178 -46.66 16.33 15.01
N MET A 179 -46.44 15.02 15.17
CA MET A 179 -45.88 14.19 14.11
C MET A 179 -46.80 14.09 12.88
N ALA A 180 -48.12 14.12 13.09
CA ALA A 180 -49.10 14.14 11.99
C ALA A 180 -49.11 15.49 11.26
N GLU A 181 -48.99 16.60 12.00
CA GLU A 181 -48.90 17.96 11.41
C GLU A 181 -47.60 18.17 10.63
N GLU A 182 -46.47 17.61 11.11
CA GLU A 182 -45.16 17.71 10.46
C GLU A 182 -45.00 16.72 9.28
N TYR A 183 -45.88 15.73 9.17
CA TYR A 183 -45.78 14.71 8.13
C TYR A 183 -46.11 15.28 6.74
N ASP A 184 -45.12 15.23 5.86
CA ASP A 184 -45.23 15.65 4.47
C ASP A 184 -45.22 14.41 3.55
N PRO A 185 -46.34 14.07 2.88
CA PRO A 185 -46.46 12.86 2.06
C PRO A 185 -45.51 12.86 0.86
N SER A 186 -45.05 14.03 0.39
CA SER A 186 -44.09 14.11 -0.73
C SER A 186 -42.67 13.64 -0.34
N LYS A 187 -42.35 13.67 0.95
CA LYS A 187 -41.03 13.27 1.48
C LYS A 187 -40.98 11.79 1.88
N ASP A 188 -42.13 11.11 1.91
CA ASP A 188 -42.19 9.69 2.23
C ASP A 188 -41.81 8.83 1.01
N LYS A 189 -40.63 8.21 1.08
CA LYS A 189 -40.09 7.33 0.04
C LYS A 189 -40.67 5.90 0.09
N SER A 190 -41.41 5.58 1.16
CA SER A 190 -42.04 4.27 1.34
C SER A 190 -43.47 4.23 0.81
N SER A 191 -44.07 5.37 0.44
CA SER A 191 -45.39 5.39 -0.16
C SER A 191 -45.34 4.85 -1.60
N GLU A 192 -46.35 4.05 -1.96
CA GLU A 192 -46.41 3.43 -3.30
C GLU A 192 -46.49 4.49 -4.42
N GLU A 193 -47.14 5.63 -4.17
CA GLU A 193 -47.24 6.75 -5.11
C GLU A 193 -45.87 7.37 -5.44
N ASN A 194 -44.99 7.54 -4.45
CA ASN A 194 -43.65 8.10 -4.67
C ASN A 194 -42.62 7.05 -5.14
N ARG A 195 -42.93 5.76 -4.94
CA ARG A 195 -42.09 4.65 -5.42
C ARG A 195 -42.18 4.46 -6.93
N VAL A 196 -43.35 4.70 -7.51
CA VAL A 196 -43.61 4.56 -8.96
C VAL A 196 -43.00 5.72 -9.78
N LEU A 197 -42.72 6.86 -9.14
CA LEU A 197 -42.14 8.05 -9.77
C LEU A 197 -40.59 8.09 -9.81
N ARG A 198 -39.93 6.98 -9.51
CA ARG A 198 -38.47 6.79 -9.68
C ARG A 198 -38.17 5.74 -10.74
#